data_AF-A0A954S8Y4-F1
#
_entry.id   AF-A0A954S8Y4-F1
#
_cell.length_a   1.000
_cell.length_b   1.000
_cell.length_c   1.000
_cell.angle_alpha   90.00
_cell.angle_beta   90.00
_cell.angle_gamma   90.00
#
_symmetry.space_group_name_H-M   'P 1'
#
loop_
_entity.id
_entity.type
_entity.pdbx_description
1 polymer ?
#
loop_
_entity_poly.entity_id
_entity_poly.type
_entity_poly.pdbx_seq_one_letter_code
_entity_poly.pdbx_strand_id
1 'polypeptide(L)'
;MTDPTRQSPSRERTGDSPQPTMLPDGRANVSLLEDQFPERFKAPRDLAILTTVLGLLFFSFNRLAIRLTDVWGHLAYGSWIAEHGALPKTEPLMVLSQGMPWVDV
;
A
#
# COMPACT_ATOMS: atom_id res chain seq x y z
N MET A 1 -67.00 -1.69 25.15
CA MET A 1 -66.10 -1.69 26.33
C MET A 1 -64.69 -1.69 25.78
N THR A 2 -64.10 -0.51 25.71
CA THR A 2 -62.89 -0.17 24.94
C THR A 2 -61.62 -0.42 25.75
N ASP A 3 -60.70 -1.16 25.16
CA ASP A 3 -59.38 -1.55 25.66
C ASP A 3 -58.42 -0.34 25.76
N PRO A 4 -57.88 -0.03 26.95
CA PRO A 4 -56.78 0.90 27.09
C PRO A 4 -55.53 0.15 27.60
N THR A 5 -54.46 0.11 26.81
CA THR A 5 -53.17 0.74 27.17
C THR A 5 -52.10 0.31 26.16
N ARG A 6 -51.76 1.27 25.29
CA ARG A 6 -50.68 1.27 24.32
C ARG A 6 -49.32 1.16 25.04
N GLN A 7 -48.61 0.06 24.84
CA GLN A 7 -47.20 -0.08 25.26
C GLN A 7 -46.32 0.88 24.44
N SER A 8 -45.59 1.77 25.12
CA SER A 8 -44.48 2.51 24.55
C SER A 8 -43.19 1.73 24.79
N PRO A 9 -42.34 1.47 23.77
CA PRO A 9 -41.09 0.77 23.98
C PRO A 9 -40.08 1.74 24.61
N SER A 10 -39.78 1.52 25.89
CA SER A 10 -38.62 2.13 26.56
C SER A 10 -37.36 1.68 25.84
N ARG A 11 -36.79 2.58 25.04
CA ARG A 11 -35.55 2.34 24.30
C ARG A 11 -34.41 2.32 25.32
N GLU A 12 -34.03 1.13 25.78
CA GLU A 12 -32.79 0.88 26.52
C GLU A 12 -31.63 1.51 25.75
N ARG A 13 -31.07 2.58 26.32
CA ARG A 13 -29.79 3.14 25.90
C ARG A 13 -28.82 2.90 27.05
N THR A 14 -28.51 1.63 27.30
CA THR A 14 -27.34 1.27 28.09
C THR A 14 -26.18 1.22 27.11
N GLY A 15 -25.54 2.38 26.94
CA GLY A 15 -24.19 2.42 26.39
C GLY A 15 -23.28 1.73 27.38
N ASP A 16 -23.12 0.43 27.21
CA ASP A 16 -22.17 -0.37 27.96
C ASP A 16 -20.77 -0.03 27.44
N SER A 17 -20.22 1.08 27.95
CA SER A 17 -18.79 1.31 27.85
C SER A 17 -18.15 0.27 28.76
N PRO A 18 -17.31 -0.64 28.24
CA PRO A 18 -16.76 -1.72 29.03
C PRO A 18 -15.99 -1.13 30.21
N GLN A 19 -16.56 -1.26 31.41
CA GLN A 19 -15.90 -0.88 32.65
C GLN A 19 -14.56 -1.64 32.74
N PRO A 20 -13.46 -0.97 33.12
CA PRO A 20 -12.18 -1.64 33.26
C PRO A 20 -12.36 -2.78 34.25
N THR A 21 -12.19 -4.02 33.77
CA THR A 21 -12.25 -5.20 34.63
C THR A 21 -11.12 -5.07 35.65
N MET A 22 -11.48 -4.73 36.89
CA MET A 22 -10.54 -4.58 37.99
C MET A 22 -10.35 -5.94 38.66
N LEU A 23 -9.11 -6.27 39.04
CA LEU A 23 -8.85 -7.44 39.89
C LEU A 23 -9.48 -7.23 41.28
N PRO A 24 -9.70 -8.31 42.06
CA PRO A 24 -10.22 -8.23 43.43
C PRO A 24 -9.48 -7.24 44.35
N ASP A 25 -8.20 -7.00 44.04
CA ASP A 25 -7.32 -6.07 44.77
C ASP A 25 -7.39 -4.61 44.25
N GLY A 26 -8.36 -4.29 43.39
CA GLY A 26 -8.59 -2.93 42.85
C GLY A 26 -7.58 -2.46 41.80
N ARG A 27 -6.70 -3.34 41.32
CA ARG A 27 -5.75 -3.04 40.24
C ARG A 27 -6.37 -3.32 38.88
N ALA A 28 -6.01 -2.50 37.89
CA ALA A 28 -6.41 -2.74 36.50
C ALA A 28 -5.88 -4.10 36.02
N ASN A 29 -6.70 -4.84 35.28
CA ASN A 29 -6.32 -6.13 34.73
C ASN A 29 -5.36 -5.96 33.54
N VAL A 30 -4.06 -6.03 33.84
CA VAL A 30 -2.97 -5.92 32.86
C VAL A 30 -2.97 -7.08 31.85
N SER A 31 -3.63 -8.21 32.12
CA SER A 31 -3.79 -9.29 31.15
C SER A 31 -4.67 -8.89 29.96
N LEU A 32 -5.47 -7.82 30.07
CA LEU A 32 -6.19 -7.24 28.93
C LEU A 32 -5.28 -6.48 27.96
N LEU A 33 -4.09 -6.08 28.42
CA LEU A 33 -3.07 -5.43 27.58
C LEU A 33 -2.11 -6.45 26.96
N GLU A 34 -2.25 -7.73 27.33
CA GLU A 34 -1.43 -8.79 26.78
C GLU A 34 -1.94 -9.18 25.40
N ASP A 35 -1.03 -9.20 24.43
CA ASP A 35 -1.35 -9.51 23.05
C ASP A 35 -1.75 -10.98 22.89
N GLN A 36 -3.06 -11.21 22.78
CA GLN A 36 -3.66 -12.52 22.54
C GLN A 36 -3.50 -13.02 21.09
N PHE A 37 -2.71 -12.34 20.24
CA PHE A 37 -2.52 -12.78 18.88
C PHE A 37 -1.97 -14.21 18.82
N PRO A 38 -2.57 -15.10 18.00
CA PRO A 38 -2.11 -16.48 17.90
C PRO A 38 -0.65 -16.54 17.47
N GLU A 39 0.17 -17.33 18.16
CA GLU A 39 1.63 -17.45 17.93
C GLU A 39 2.01 -17.73 16.46
N ARG A 40 1.16 -18.46 15.72
CA ARG A 40 1.34 -18.73 14.28
C ARG A 40 1.34 -17.48 13.38
N PHE A 41 0.84 -16.35 13.88
CA PHE A 41 0.80 -15.07 13.18
C PHE A 41 1.82 -14.06 13.70
N LYS A 42 2.55 -14.37 14.78
CA LYS A 42 3.62 -13.50 15.27
C LYS A 42 4.79 -13.59 14.30
N ALA A 43 4.99 -12.53 13.53
CA ALA A 43 6.14 -12.45 12.64
C ALA A 43 7.43 -12.47 13.49
N PRO A 44 8.37 -13.40 13.23
CA PRO A 44 9.64 -13.38 13.93
C PRO A 44 10.38 -12.07 13.60
N ARG A 45 11.12 -11.53 14.58
CA ARG A 45 11.85 -10.26 14.43
C ARG A 45 12.73 -10.24 13.17
N ASP A 46 13.32 -11.39 12.84
CA ASP A 46 14.20 -11.54 11.68
C ASP A 46 13.44 -11.36 10.36
N LEU A 47 12.19 -11.86 10.27
CA LEU A 47 11.33 -11.64 9.11
C LEU A 47 10.94 -10.17 9.01
N ALA A 48 10.58 -9.52 10.11
CA ALA A 48 10.25 -8.10 10.11
C ALA A 48 11.42 -7.25 9.59
N ILE A 49 12.63 -7.51 10.09
CA ILE A 49 13.86 -6.84 9.62
C ILE A 49 14.09 -7.10 8.14
N LEU A 50 14.03 -8.37 7.72
CA LEU A 50 14.22 -8.75 6.32
C LEU A 50 13.22 -8.03 5.41
N THR A 51 11.93 -8.04 5.76
CA THR A 51 10.88 -7.37 4.98
C THR A 51 11.08 -5.86 4.93
N THR A 52 11.50 -5.23 6.04
CA THR A 52 11.82 -3.79 6.06
C THR A 52 13.01 -3.47 5.15
N VAL A 53 14.09 -4.26 5.22
CA VAL A 53 15.27 -4.08 4.35
C VAL A 53 14.89 -4.26 2.88
N LEU A 54 14.12 -5.31 2.57
CA LEU A 54 13.70 -5.61 1.21
C LEU A 54 12.76 -4.51 0.65
N GLY A 55 11.86 -3.98 1.48
CA GLY A 55 10.98 -2.88 1.13
C GLY A 55 11.74 -1.58 0.86
N LEU A 56 12.71 -1.23 1.71
CA LEU A 56 13.60 -0.08 1.51
C LEU A 56 14.43 -0.22 0.23
N LEU A 57 14.96 -1.43 -0.02
CA LEU A 57 15.75 -1.72 -1.20
C LEU A 57 14.91 -1.62 -2.47
N PHE A 58 13.72 -2.22 -2.47
CA PHE A 58 12.76 -2.13 -3.57
C PHE A 58 12.36 -0.67 -3.85
N PHE A 59 12.02 0.10 -2.82
CA PHE A 59 11.68 1.51 -2.96
C PHE A 59 12.84 2.34 -3.52
N SER A 60 14.06 2.07 -3.04
CA SER A 60 15.28 2.70 -3.55
C SER A 60 15.53 2.38 -5.02
N PHE A 61 15.39 1.11 -5.42
CA PHE A 61 15.57 0.69 -6.81
C PHE A 61 14.46 1.18 -7.74
N ASN A 62 13.23 1.34 -7.27
CA ASN A 62 12.16 1.96 -8.07
C ASN A 62 12.42 3.43 -8.40
N ARG A 63 13.30 4.11 -7.65
CA ARG A 63 13.75 5.47 -7.98
C ARG A 63 14.90 5.47 -9.00
N LEU A 64 15.58 4.35 -9.21
CA LEU A 64 16.48 4.23 -10.34
C LEU A 64 15.62 4.17 -11.59
N ALA A 65 15.65 5.24 -12.37
CA ALA A 65 14.93 5.32 -13.63
C ALA A 65 15.24 4.06 -14.45
N ILE A 66 14.23 3.24 -14.69
CA ILE A 66 14.32 2.09 -15.59
C ILE A 66 14.33 2.68 -17.00
N ARG A 67 15.50 3.18 -17.40
CA ARG A 67 15.69 4.04 -18.59
C ARG A 67 15.47 3.32 -19.93
N LEU A 68 15.02 2.06 -19.93
CA LEU A 68 14.89 1.29 -21.16
C LEU A 68 13.84 0.17 -21.10
N THR A 69 12.81 0.28 -20.26
CA THR A 69 11.63 -0.60 -20.42
C THR A 69 10.56 0.18 -21.17
N ASP A 70 10.32 -0.24 -22.42
CA ASP A 70 9.31 0.20 -23.42
C ASP A 70 8.63 1.56 -23.19
N VAL A 71 7.85 1.70 -22.12
CA VAL A 71 7.08 2.91 -21.81
C VAL A 71 7.95 4.17 -21.75
N TRP A 72 9.10 4.12 -21.09
CA TRP A 72 9.98 5.30 -20.99
C TRP A 72 10.72 5.57 -22.30
N GLY A 73 11.02 4.52 -23.07
CA GLY A 73 11.54 4.65 -24.43
C GLY A 73 10.53 5.37 -25.32
N HIS A 74 9.27 4.94 -25.32
CA HIS A 74 8.19 5.59 -26.07
C HIS A 74 7.97 7.05 -25.67
N LEU A 75 8.00 7.38 -24.38
CA LEU A 75 7.89 8.76 -23.92
C LEU A 75 9.07 9.61 -24.37
N ALA A 76 10.30 9.09 -24.30
CA ALA A 76 11.49 9.78 -24.78
C ALA A 76 11.43 10.01 -26.31
N TYR A 77 10.95 9.03 -27.06
CA TYR A 77 10.66 9.15 -28.50
C TYR A 77 9.61 10.23 -28.77
N GLY A 78 8.52 10.25 -27.98
CA GLY A 78 7.49 11.27 -28.07
C GLY A 78 8.02 12.69 -27.81
N SER A 79 8.87 12.87 -26.78
CA SER A 79 9.54 14.15 -26.50
C SER A 79 10.41 14.58 -27.67
N TRP A 80 11.20 13.66 -28.22
CA TRP A 80 12.07 13.95 -29.35
C TRP A 80 11.26 14.39 -30.58
N ILE A 81 10.16 13.70 -30.90
CA ILE A 81 9.26 14.05 -32.02
C ILE A 81 8.61 15.42 -31.77
N ALA A 82 8.17 15.70 -30.54
CA ALA A 82 7.57 16.98 -30.18
C ALA A 82 8.56 18.15 -30.36
N GLU A 83 9.84 17.94 -30.04
CA GLU A 83 10.90 18.94 -30.19
C GLU A 83 11.32 19.16 -31.66
N HIS A 84 11.38 18.11 -32.47
CA HIS A 84 11.91 18.18 -33.84
C HIS A 84 10.81 18.28 -34.92
N GLY A 85 9.56 18.04 -34.56
CA GLY A 85 8.41 18.08 -35.47
C GLY A 85 8.48 17.04 -36.60
N ALA A 86 9.31 16.00 -36.45
CA ALA A 86 9.56 14.99 -37.47
C ALA A 86 9.70 13.62 -36.84
N LEU A 87 9.50 12.57 -37.64
CA LEU A 87 9.83 11.20 -37.24
C LEU A 87 11.35 10.99 -37.40
N PRO A 88 12.00 10.36 -36.41
CA PRO A 88 13.43 10.07 -36.48
C PRO A 88 13.69 9.09 -37.62
N LYS A 89 14.62 9.41 -38.52
CA LYS A 89 15.02 8.51 -39.62
C LYS A 89 15.96 7.40 -39.17
N THR A 90 16.60 7.61 -38.04
CA THR A 90 17.58 6.70 -37.43
C THR A 90 17.34 6.64 -35.93
N GLU A 91 17.78 5.56 -35.28
CA GLU A 91 17.70 5.37 -33.84
C GLU A 91 18.44 6.50 -33.06
N PRO A 92 17.71 7.38 -32.35
CA PRO A 92 18.28 8.58 -31.73
C PRO A 92 18.62 8.42 -30.23
N LEU A 93 18.09 7.41 -29.54
CA LEU A 93 18.20 7.29 -28.08
C LEU A 93 19.15 6.16 -27.64
N MET A 94 19.30 5.13 -28.47
CA MET A 94 20.20 4.02 -28.18
C MET A 94 21.59 4.25 -28.79
N VAL A 95 22.55 4.60 -27.92
CA VAL A 95 23.95 4.96 -28.29
C VAL A 95 24.63 3.87 -29.13
N LEU A 96 24.37 2.60 -28.84
CA LEU A 96 25.00 1.46 -29.55
C LEU A 96 24.51 1.29 -31.00
N SER A 97 23.40 1.92 -31.36
CA SER A 97 22.77 1.83 -32.68
C SER A 97 22.59 3.22 -33.31
N GLN A 98 23.35 4.21 -32.83
CA GLN A 98 23.27 5.57 -33.32
C GLN A 98 23.51 5.61 -34.83
N GLY A 99 22.58 6.21 -35.57
CA GLY A 99 22.67 6.33 -37.03
C GLY A 99 22.20 5.10 -37.80
N MET A 100 21.75 4.03 -37.14
CA MET A 100 21.08 2.92 -37.83
C MET A 100 19.72 3.37 -38.35
N PRO A 101 19.43 3.19 -39.66
CA PRO A 101 18.13 3.51 -40.23
C PRO A 101 17.07 2.51 -39.77
N TRP A 102 15.82 2.96 -39.70
CA TRP A 102 14.68 2.06 -39.54
C TRP A 102 14.52 1.19 -40.77
N VAL A 103 14.29 -0.11 -40.57
CA VAL A 103 14.04 -1.08 -41.64
C VAL A 103 12.55 -1.43 -41.58
N ASP A 104 11.80 -1.01 -42.59
CA ASP A 104 10.47 -1.56 -42.86
C ASP A 104 10.67 -2.85 -43.65
N VAL A 105 10.17 -3.97 -43.12
CA VAL A 105 10.06 -5.27 -43.82
C VAL A 105 8.70 -5.43 -44.46
#